data_AF-A0A7Y9GJJ6-F1
#
_entry.id   AF-A0A7Y9GJJ6-F1
#
_cell.length_a   1.000
_cell.length_b   1.000
_cell.length_c   1.000
_cell.angle_alpha   90.00
_cell.angle_beta   90.00
_cell.angle_gamma   90.00
#
_symmetry.space_group_name_H-M   'P 1'
#
loop_
_entity.id
_entity.type
_entity.pdbx_description
1 polymer ?
#
loop_
_entity_poly.entity_id
_entity_poly.type
_entity_poly.pdbx_seq_one_letter_code
_entity_poly.pdbx_strand_id
1 'polypeptide(L)'
;MAEIHVNKSHIPADDAPGQLSEARITWLDHLKAWQWRIDKAHYVEARRAGATHAEVMEAHAVRSLYLGDYTSARVAGTTHAEALEAHANGIYLYQYAKAREVGASHAQALEADAIGINLAYYADALGWVYPVLGWTAESARVHSSSHAEVLEAHAKGIDVERYATARRKHGASHEDVLVGHANDIDVAHYAAARKAGATHAEVLEVHAEGIVVGSYGEARSHRIWPISHAEVLEAHAKGIDVGDYEAARAYGATHAEVLDAHAKGVDTGDYWTTRSRFATHAETLDAHAQGVNLYDYAHVRHYEGSRTHEEALEVCLKGIPWWKYTREVSRRFNASHTEVVEALLASADEEDFED
;
A
#
# COMPACT_ATOMS: atom_id res chain seq x y z
N MET A 1 37.42 30.98 -40.29
CA MET A 1 37.51 29.70 -39.54
C MET A 1 38.10 30.03 -38.18
N ALA A 2 37.27 30.06 -37.13
CA ALA A 2 37.74 30.36 -35.78
C ALA A 2 38.26 29.07 -35.12
N GLU A 3 39.53 29.07 -34.72
CA GLU A 3 40.14 27.97 -33.95
C GLU A 3 39.53 27.91 -32.56
N ILE A 4 38.92 26.77 -32.23
CA ILE A 4 38.42 26.49 -30.88
C ILE A 4 39.64 26.09 -30.03
N HIS A 5 40.03 26.96 -29.10
CA HIS A 5 41.03 26.65 -28.09
C HIS A 5 40.50 25.62 -27.09
N VAL A 6 41.10 24.43 -27.10
CA VAL A 6 40.86 23.37 -26.12
C VAL A 6 41.56 23.77 -24.82
N ASN A 7 40.78 24.16 -23.81
CA ASN A 7 41.29 24.50 -22.50
C ASN A 7 41.77 23.21 -21.80
N LYS A 8 43.09 23.02 -21.71
CA LYS A 8 43.70 21.90 -20.97
C LYS A 8 43.61 22.22 -19.48
N SER A 9 42.56 21.75 -18.81
CA SER A 9 42.50 21.74 -17.35
C SER A 9 43.66 20.91 -16.79
N HIS A 10 44.37 21.50 -15.83
CA HIS A 10 45.50 20.90 -15.13
C HIS A 10 45.00 19.72 -14.27
N ILE A 11 45.61 18.55 -14.44
CA ILE A 11 45.27 17.31 -13.73
C ILE A 11 46.46 16.98 -12.80
N PRO A 12 46.25 16.84 -11.47
CA PRO A 12 47.29 16.38 -10.55
C PRO A 12 47.67 14.92 -10.82
N ALA A 13 48.94 14.57 -10.68
CA ALA A 13 49.53 13.32 -11.16
C ALA A 13 49.58 12.16 -10.14
N ASP A 14 49.00 12.30 -8.95
CA ASP A 14 49.30 11.38 -7.82
C ASP A 14 48.07 10.64 -7.24
N ASP A 15 47.26 9.99 -8.07
CA ASP A 15 46.21 9.08 -7.59
C ASP A 15 46.55 7.60 -7.90
N ALA A 16 46.51 6.77 -6.86
CA ALA A 16 46.94 5.37 -6.85
C ALA A 16 46.23 4.47 -7.90
N PRO A 17 46.91 3.44 -8.44
CA PRO A 17 46.44 2.62 -9.57
C PRO A 17 45.26 1.67 -9.28
N GLY A 18 44.50 1.87 -8.21
CA GLY A 18 43.35 1.04 -7.82
C GLY A 18 41.99 1.74 -7.82
N GLN A 19 41.93 3.05 -8.07
CA GLN A 19 40.69 3.86 -8.01
C GLN A 19 40.33 4.57 -9.33
N LEU A 20 40.97 4.22 -10.45
CA LEU A 20 40.86 4.91 -11.74
C LEU A 20 39.99 4.20 -12.80
N SER A 21 38.94 3.47 -12.40
CA SER A 21 37.91 2.99 -13.35
C SER A 21 36.56 3.70 -13.21
N GLU A 22 36.44 4.72 -12.35
CA GLU A 22 35.43 5.76 -12.58
C GLU A 22 35.83 6.47 -13.87
N ALA A 23 35.27 5.99 -14.98
CA ALA A 23 35.48 6.55 -16.30
C ALA A 23 35.28 8.07 -16.18
N ARG A 24 36.39 8.84 -16.26
CA ARG A 24 36.32 10.30 -16.34
C ARG A 24 35.48 10.59 -17.57
N ILE A 25 34.19 10.86 -17.35
CA ILE A 25 33.27 11.25 -18.42
C ILE A 25 33.87 12.49 -19.02
N THR A 26 34.35 12.34 -20.24
CA THR A 26 35.08 13.41 -20.90
C THR A 26 34.05 14.40 -21.44
N TRP A 27 34.46 15.65 -21.62
CA TRP A 27 33.69 16.60 -22.43
C TRP A 27 33.36 16.02 -23.82
N LEU A 28 34.22 15.13 -24.33
CA LEU A 28 33.99 14.38 -25.57
C LEU A 28 32.78 13.42 -25.49
N ASP A 29 32.52 12.79 -24.35
CA ASP A 29 31.32 11.95 -24.15
C ASP A 29 30.04 12.80 -24.20
N HIS A 30 30.08 14.00 -23.62
CA HIS A 30 28.97 14.95 -23.69
C HIS A 30 28.74 15.48 -25.12
N LEU A 31 29.81 15.78 -25.85
CA LEU A 31 29.71 16.17 -27.26
C LEU A 31 29.12 15.06 -28.11
N LYS A 32 29.55 13.81 -27.91
CA LYS A 32 29.02 12.66 -28.63
C LYS A 32 27.52 12.51 -28.38
N ALA A 33 27.06 12.53 -27.13
CA ALA A 33 25.63 12.47 -26.84
C ALA A 33 24.84 13.59 -27.58
N TRP A 34 25.36 14.81 -27.58
CA TRP A 34 24.75 15.95 -28.29
C TRP A 34 24.72 15.76 -29.81
N GLN A 35 25.82 15.32 -30.41
CA GLN A 35 25.93 15.08 -31.86
C GLN A 35 24.88 14.08 -32.36
N TRP A 36 24.56 13.08 -31.55
CA TRP A 36 23.62 12.01 -31.90
C TRP A 36 22.19 12.25 -31.37
N ARG A 37 21.92 13.41 -30.76
CA ARG A 37 20.62 13.75 -30.14
C ARG A 37 20.14 12.71 -29.11
N ILE A 38 21.08 12.06 -28.44
CA ILE A 38 20.81 11.11 -27.36
C ILE A 38 20.61 11.93 -26.08
N ASP A 39 19.71 11.48 -25.20
CA ASP A 39 19.62 12.05 -23.86
C ASP A 39 21.00 11.98 -23.16
N LYS A 40 21.51 13.16 -22.81
CA LYS A 40 22.86 13.33 -22.29
C LYS A 40 23.03 12.62 -20.94
N ALA A 41 22.00 12.60 -20.10
CA ALA A 41 22.08 11.98 -18.78
C ALA A 41 22.18 10.45 -18.92
N HIS A 42 21.26 9.83 -19.66
CA HIS A 42 21.26 8.37 -19.83
C HIS A 42 22.50 7.85 -20.57
N TYR A 43 23.00 8.57 -21.59
CA TYR A 43 24.26 8.20 -22.26
C TYR A 43 25.42 8.16 -21.26
N VAL A 44 25.56 9.21 -20.46
CA VAL A 44 26.65 9.36 -19.50
C VAL A 44 26.57 8.30 -18.40
N GLU A 45 25.37 8.02 -17.90
CA GLU A 45 25.15 6.98 -16.91
C GLU A 45 25.41 5.57 -17.47
N ALA A 46 25.02 5.28 -18.72
CA ALA A 46 25.35 4.01 -19.37
C ALA A 46 26.87 3.79 -19.44
N ARG A 47 27.61 4.86 -19.77
CA ARG A 47 29.08 4.84 -19.83
C ARG A 47 29.70 4.64 -18.44
N ARG A 48 29.13 5.27 -17.39
CA ARG A 48 29.52 5.02 -15.98
C ARG A 48 29.26 3.59 -15.56
N ALA A 49 28.17 2.99 -16.03
CA ALA A 49 27.82 1.60 -15.84
C ALA A 49 28.65 0.63 -16.74
N GLY A 50 29.73 1.12 -17.35
CA GLY A 50 30.69 0.30 -18.10
C GLY A 50 30.26 -0.07 -19.52
N ALA A 51 29.17 0.49 -20.08
CA ALA A 51 28.85 0.29 -21.49
C ALA A 51 29.87 1.03 -22.38
N THR A 52 30.30 0.46 -23.50
CA THR A 52 31.15 1.13 -24.51
C THR A 52 30.37 2.20 -25.29
N HIS A 53 31.05 3.12 -25.98
CA HIS A 53 30.35 4.05 -26.87
C HIS A 53 29.55 3.29 -27.94
N ALA A 54 30.15 2.26 -28.55
CA ALA A 54 29.50 1.44 -29.57
C ALA A 54 28.24 0.75 -29.02
N GLU A 55 28.32 0.14 -27.84
CA GLU A 55 27.18 -0.52 -27.18
C GLU A 55 26.04 0.46 -26.87
N VAL A 56 26.35 1.70 -26.44
CA VAL A 56 25.33 2.73 -26.19
C VAL A 56 24.66 3.19 -27.49
N MET A 57 25.43 3.34 -28.56
CA MET A 57 24.89 3.69 -29.87
C MET A 57 24.01 2.57 -30.43
N GLU A 58 24.43 1.32 -30.26
CA GLU A 58 23.65 0.15 -30.64
C GLU A 58 22.34 0.08 -29.86
N ALA A 59 22.39 0.16 -28.52
CA ALA A 59 21.21 0.17 -27.68
C ALA A 59 20.23 1.30 -28.05
N HIS A 60 20.74 2.52 -28.33
CA HIS A 60 19.93 3.64 -28.76
C HIS A 60 19.27 3.43 -30.14
N ALA A 61 19.92 2.69 -31.04
CA ALA A 61 19.39 2.37 -32.36
C ALA A 61 18.31 1.28 -32.33
N VAL A 62 18.22 0.49 -31.25
CA VAL A 62 17.18 -0.52 -31.08
C VAL A 62 15.82 0.15 -30.84
N ARG A 63 14.87 -0.14 -31.72
CA ARG A 63 13.51 0.41 -31.64
C ARG A 63 12.85 0.02 -30.31
N SER A 64 12.22 1.00 -29.67
CA SER A 64 11.48 0.86 -28.41
C SER A 64 12.34 0.48 -27.20
N LEU A 65 13.68 0.46 -27.32
CA LEU A 65 14.56 0.31 -26.18
C LEU A 65 14.84 1.69 -25.58
N TYR A 66 14.36 1.91 -24.35
CA TYR A 66 14.63 3.15 -23.63
C TYR A 66 16.03 3.11 -23.02
N LEU A 67 16.89 4.07 -23.37
CA LEU A 67 18.28 4.07 -22.94
C LEU A 67 18.43 4.11 -21.41
N GLY A 68 17.49 4.73 -20.69
CA GLY A 68 17.48 4.71 -19.22
C GLY A 68 17.28 3.31 -18.62
N ASP A 69 16.48 2.46 -19.26
CA ASP A 69 16.24 1.10 -18.80
C ASP A 69 17.44 0.20 -19.10
N TYR A 70 18.05 0.39 -20.27
CA TYR A 70 19.34 -0.23 -20.60
C TYR A 70 20.43 0.15 -19.60
N THR A 71 20.54 1.43 -19.27
CA THR A 71 21.46 1.93 -18.24
C THR A 71 21.21 1.25 -16.90
N SER A 72 19.94 1.15 -16.48
CA SER A 72 19.56 0.48 -15.24
C SER A 72 20.00 -0.99 -15.23
N ALA A 73 19.80 -1.72 -16.34
CA ALA A 73 20.27 -3.10 -16.48
C ALA A 73 21.79 -3.21 -16.38
N ARG A 74 22.53 -2.26 -16.99
CA ARG A 74 24.00 -2.20 -16.90
C ARG A 74 24.49 -1.94 -15.47
N VAL A 75 23.85 -1.02 -14.75
CA VAL A 75 24.14 -0.74 -13.32
C VAL A 75 23.91 -1.98 -12.47
N ALA A 76 22.89 -2.79 -12.80
CA ALA A 76 22.62 -4.08 -12.16
C ALA A 76 23.60 -5.21 -12.56
N GLY A 77 24.67 -4.89 -13.30
CA GLY A 77 25.72 -5.83 -13.71
C GLY A 77 25.40 -6.67 -14.95
N THR A 78 24.34 -6.34 -15.69
CA THR A 78 23.96 -7.05 -16.92
C THR A 78 24.96 -6.74 -18.04
N THR A 79 25.36 -7.73 -18.83
CA THR A 79 26.17 -7.54 -20.05
C THR A 79 25.39 -6.83 -21.16
N HIS A 80 26.05 -6.24 -22.14
CA HIS A 80 25.36 -5.65 -23.29
C HIS A 80 24.52 -6.69 -24.04
N ALA A 81 25.08 -7.87 -24.28
CA ALA A 81 24.40 -8.99 -24.95
C ALA A 81 23.15 -9.46 -24.19
N GLU A 82 23.26 -9.70 -22.87
CA GLU A 82 22.11 -10.10 -22.04
C GLU A 82 20.99 -9.04 -22.06
N ALA A 83 21.34 -7.75 -22.07
CA ALA A 83 20.35 -6.67 -22.13
C ALA A 83 19.63 -6.64 -23.49
N LEU A 84 20.35 -6.83 -24.60
CA LEU A 84 19.72 -6.92 -25.92
C LEU A 84 18.88 -8.18 -26.07
N GLU A 85 19.33 -9.31 -25.52
CA GLU A 85 18.57 -10.56 -25.51
C GLU A 85 17.27 -10.43 -24.71
N ALA A 86 17.32 -9.89 -23.49
CA ALA A 86 16.11 -9.67 -22.69
C ALA A 86 15.12 -8.76 -23.45
N HIS A 87 15.59 -7.65 -24.03
CA HIS A 87 14.75 -6.77 -24.84
C HIS A 87 14.16 -7.47 -26.07
N ALA A 88 14.94 -8.30 -26.76
CA ALA A 88 14.48 -9.05 -27.92
C ALA A 88 13.38 -10.07 -27.57
N ASN A 89 13.36 -10.58 -26.33
CA ASN A 89 12.30 -11.41 -25.80
C ASN A 89 11.06 -10.60 -25.33
N GLY A 90 11.08 -9.27 -25.49
CA GLY A 90 9.97 -8.39 -25.09
C GLY A 90 9.98 -8.02 -23.61
N ILE A 91 11.04 -8.37 -22.87
CA ILE A 91 11.16 -8.10 -21.44
C ILE A 91 11.40 -6.61 -21.22
N TYR A 92 10.65 -6.02 -20.28
CA TYR A 92 10.87 -4.65 -19.88
C TYR A 92 12.16 -4.52 -19.07
N LEU A 93 13.21 -3.91 -19.67
CA LEU A 93 14.57 -3.89 -19.12
C LEU A 93 14.67 -3.26 -17.73
N TYR A 94 13.78 -2.33 -17.37
CA TYR A 94 13.73 -1.78 -16.02
C TYR A 94 13.42 -2.88 -14.99
N GLN A 95 12.39 -3.70 -15.22
CA GLN A 95 12.01 -4.79 -14.31
C GLN A 95 13.06 -5.89 -14.29
N TYR A 96 13.63 -6.21 -15.45
CA TYR A 96 14.77 -7.12 -15.54
C TYR A 96 15.95 -6.61 -14.70
N ALA A 97 16.29 -5.32 -14.79
CA ALA A 97 17.33 -4.71 -13.96
C ALA A 97 17.02 -4.88 -12.46
N LYS A 98 15.75 -4.73 -12.05
CA LYS A 98 15.35 -4.91 -10.64
C LYS A 98 15.52 -6.35 -10.16
N ALA A 99 15.20 -7.33 -10.99
CA ALA A 99 15.49 -8.73 -10.69
C ALA A 99 17.01 -8.98 -10.56
N ARG A 100 17.82 -8.39 -11.44
CA ARG A 100 19.29 -8.48 -11.38
C ARG A 100 19.88 -7.79 -10.14
N GLU A 101 19.35 -6.63 -9.73
CA GLU A 101 19.76 -5.89 -8.53
C GLU A 101 19.62 -6.74 -7.24
N VAL A 102 18.64 -7.65 -7.21
CA VAL A 102 18.43 -8.58 -6.09
C VAL A 102 19.05 -9.96 -6.29
N GLY A 103 19.93 -10.09 -7.28
CA GLY A 103 20.78 -11.26 -7.46
C GLY A 103 20.20 -12.35 -8.37
N ALA A 104 19.09 -12.11 -9.07
CA ALA A 104 18.67 -13.04 -10.11
C ALA A 104 19.75 -13.13 -11.21
N SER A 105 19.99 -14.32 -11.74
CA SER A 105 20.80 -14.49 -12.94
C SER A 105 20.00 -14.14 -14.20
N HIS A 106 20.69 -13.99 -15.33
CA HIS A 106 20.02 -13.79 -16.63
C HIS A 106 19.07 -14.95 -16.94
N ALA A 107 19.57 -16.19 -16.81
CA ALA A 107 18.80 -17.40 -17.04
C ALA A 107 17.54 -17.47 -16.16
N GLN A 108 17.65 -17.13 -14.88
CA GLN A 108 16.50 -17.12 -13.96
C GLN A 108 15.44 -16.08 -14.35
N ALA A 109 15.86 -14.90 -14.78
CA ALA A 109 14.94 -13.86 -15.23
C ALA A 109 14.24 -14.25 -16.55
N LEU A 110 14.97 -14.83 -17.50
CA LEU A 110 14.36 -15.36 -18.72
C LEU A 110 13.41 -16.53 -18.44
N GLU A 111 13.76 -17.42 -17.51
CA GLU A 111 12.90 -18.54 -17.11
C GLU A 111 11.60 -18.05 -16.47
N ALA A 112 11.67 -17.09 -15.55
CA ALA A 112 10.49 -16.51 -14.91
C ALA A 112 9.56 -15.82 -15.93
N ASP A 113 10.13 -15.05 -16.87
CA ASP A 113 9.36 -14.40 -17.93
C ASP A 113 8.73 -15.42 -18.90
N ALA A 114 9.46 -16.47 -19.27
CA ALA A 114 9.01 -17.50 -20.20
C ALA A 114 7.78 -18.28 -19.69
N ILE A 115 7.59 -18.38 -18.38
CA ILE A 115 6.40 -18.97 -17.76
C ILE A 115 5.32 -17.93 -17.41
N GLY A 116 5.52 -16.66 -17.78
CA GLY A 116 4.53 -15.59 -17.63
C GLY A 116 4.56 -14.87 -16.28
N ILE A 117 5.62 -15.01 -15.49
CA ILE A 117 5.77 -14.22 -14.25
C ILE A 117 6.24 -12.81 -14.60
N ASN A 118 5.51 -11.80 -14.14
CA ASN A 118 5.94 -10.41 -14.23
C ASN A 118 7.23 -10.18 -13.41
N LEU A 119 8.29 -9.70 -14.07
CA LEU A 119 9.60 -9.54 -13.43
C LEU A 119 9.64 -8.51 -12.30
N ALA A 120 8.70 -7.56 -12.23
CA ALA A 120 8.59 -6.66 -11.08
C ALA A 120 8.19 -7.44 -9.81
N TYR A 121 7.18 -8.31 -9.92
CA TYR A 121 6.71 -9.14 -8.81
C TYR A 121 7.69 -10.25 -8.47
N TYR A 122 8.38 -10.79 -9.47
CA TYR A 122 9.50 -11.70 -9.25
C TYR A 122 10.63 -11.03 -8.45
N ALA A 123 11.08 -9.85 -8.86
CA ALA A 123 12.09 -9.08 -8.13
C ALA A 123 11.64 -8.76 -6.70
N ASP A 124 10.37 -8.37 -6.53
CA ASP A 124 9.77 -8.12 -5.22
C ASP A 124 9.82 -9.38 -4.33
N ALA A 125 9.42 -10.54 -4.86
CA ALA A 125 9.50 -11.81 -4.14
C ALA A 125 10.94 -12.19 -3.74
N LEU A 126 11.94 -11.81 -4.55
CA LEU A 126 13.36 -11.97 -4.25
C LEU A 126 13.91 -10.91 -3.26
N GLY A 127 13.07 -10.00 -2.76
CA GLY A 127 13.45 -9.01 -1.76
C GLY A 127 13.77 -7.62 -2.31
N TRP A 128 13.32 -7.29 -3.53
CA TRP A 128 13.44 -5.93 -4.04
C TRP A 128 12.46 -5.01 -3.34
N VAL A 129 12.93 -3.85 -2.87
CA VAL A 129 12.11 -2.88 -2.14
C VAL A 129 11.94 -1.63 -2.99
N TYR A 130 10.69 -1.26 -3.26
CA TYR A 130 10.40 0.03 -3.85
C TYR A 130 10.73 1.15 -2.85
N PRO A 131 11.62 2.11 -3.17
CA PRO A 131 12.15 3.07 -2.20
C PRO A 131 11.13 4.09 -1.66
N VAL A 132 9.87 4.06 -2.09
CA VAL A 132 8.87 5.09 -1.73
C VAL A 132 8.24 4.89 -0.35
N LEU A 133 8.43 3.73 0.31
CA LEU A 133 7.65 3.39 1.51
C LEU A 133 8.41 3.37 2.84
N GLY A 134 9.62 3.94 2.93
CA GLY A 134 10.33 4.08 4.21
C GLY A 134 10.77 2.76 4.86
N TRP A 135 10.80 1.66 4.11
CA TRP A 135 11.32 0.37 4.55
C TRP A 135 12.83 0.30 4.39
N THR A 136 13.52 -0.28 5.37
CA THR A 136 14.97 -0.50 5.29
C THR A 136 15.27 -1.71 4.41
N ALA A 137 16.35 -1.64 3.63
CA ALA A 137 16.81 -2.75 2.78
C ALA A 137 17.10 -4.04 3.56
N GLU A 138 17.30 -3.93 4.88
CA GLU A 138 17.61 -5.05 5.75
C GLU A 138 16.40 -5.94 6.03
N SER A 139 15.21 -5.36 6.27
CA SER A 139 13.99 -6.15 6.48
C SER A 139 13.60 -6.96 5.25
N ALA A 140 13.93 -6.50 4.04
CA ALA A 140 13.60 -7.22 2.81
C ALA A 140 14.52 -8.41 2.52
N ARG A 141 15.77 -8.38 2.98
CA ARG A 141 16.70 -9.50 2.81
C ARG A 141 16.38 -10.69 3.69
N VAL A 142 15.78 -10.46 4.86
CA VAL A 142 15.43 -11.55 5.80
C VAL A 142 14.23 -12.36 5.30
N HIS A 143 13.39 -11.78 4.44
CA HIS A 143 12.15 -12.40 3.96
C HIS A 143 12.13 -12.65 2.45
N SER A 144 13.28 -12.53 1.77
CA SER A 144 13.37 -12.86 0.35
C SER A 144 13.09 -14.34 0.12
N SER A 145 12.53 -14.63 -1.05
CA SER A 145 12.36 -16.00 -1.54
C SER A 145 13.52 -16.35 -2.46
N SER A 146 13.81 -17.64 -2.56
CA SER A 146 14.62 -18.19 -3.63
C SER A 146 13.84 -18.22 -4.94
N HIS A 147 14.56 -18.24 -6.06
CA HIS A 147 13.98 -18.46 -7.38
C HIS A 147 13.09 -19.71 -7.41
N ALA A 148 13.56 -20.84 -6.84
CA ALA A 148 12.83 -22.10 -6.82
C ALA A 148 11.47 -21.99 -6.07
N GLU A 149 11.44 -21.31 -4.93
CA GLU A 149 10.18 -21.07 -4.19
C GLU A 149 9.19 -20.24 -5.01
N VAL A 150 9.66 -19.23 -5.76
CA VAL A 150 8.77 -18.41 -6.61
C VAL A 150 8.19 -19.22 -7.76
N LEU A 151 9.02 -20.05 -8.42
CA LEU A 151 8.56 -20.94 -9.49
C LEU A 151 7.56 -21.98 -8.95
N GLU A 152 7.83 -22.58 -7.78
CA GLU A 152 6.92 -23.52 -7.15
C GLU A 152 5.56 -22.87 -6.83
N ALA A 153 5.57 -21.68 -6.24
CA ALA A 153 4.34 -20.95 -5.94
C ALA A 153 3.53 -20.68 -7.21
N HIS A 154 4.18 -20.17 -8.26
CA HIS A 154 3.52 -19.91 -9.54
C HIS A 154 2.98 -21.20 -10.19
N ALA A 155 3.73 -22.30 -10.17
CA ALA A 155 3.31 -23.58 -10.72
C ALA A 155 2.08 -24.17 -10.00
N LYS A 156 1.87 -23.80 -8.72
CA LYS A 156 0.66 -24.13 -7.97
C LYS A 156 -0.51 -23.19 -8.23
N GLY A 157 -0.33 -22.18 -9.08
CA GLY A 157 -1.36 -21.18 -9.38
C GLY A 157 -1.44 -20.04 -8.38
N ILE A 158 -0.43 -19.87 -7.53
CA ILE A 158 -0.35 -18.73 -6.61
C ILE A 158 0.10 -17.50 -7.39
N ASP A 159 -0.65 -16.42 -7.27
CA ASP A 159 -0.27 -15.12 -7.82
C ASP A 159 1.04 -14.61 -7.16
N VAL A 160 2.03 -14.25 -7.99
CA VAL A 160 3.39 -13.92 -7.51
C VAL A 160 3.41 -12.57 -6.77
N GLU A 161 2.52 -11.62 -7.09
CA GLU A 161 2.39 -10.37 -6.36
C GLU A 161 1.87 -10.62 -4.94
N ARG A 162 0.84 -11.47 -4.80
CA ARG A 162 0.30 -11.91 -3.50
C ARG A 162 1.32 -12.72 -2.72
N TYR A 163 2.05 -13.62 -3.36
CA TYR A 163 3.16 -14.37 -2.77
C TYR A 163 4.25 -13.42 -2.22
N ALA A 164 4.71 -12.47 -3.03
CA ALA A 164 5.70 -11.47 -2.63
C ALA A 164 5.19 -10.63 -1.44
N THR A 165 3.92 -10.23 -1.46
CA THR A 165 3.30 -9.47 -0.37
C THR A 165 3.26 -10.27 0.93
N ALA A 166 2.86 -11.54 0.89
CA ALA A 166 2.86 -12.44 2.06
C ALA A 166 4.26 -12.56 2.68
N ARG A 167 5.28 -12.81 1.85
CA ARG A 167 6.68 -12.91 2.28
C ARG A 167 7.20 -11.58 2.84
N ARG A 168 7.15 -10.51 2.05
CA ARG A 168 7.76 -9.21 2.37
C ARG A 168 7.05 -8.45 3.48
N LYS A 169 5.73 -8.28 3.37
CA LYS A 169 4.95 -7.43 4.30
C LYS A 169 4.64 -8.18 5.59
N HIS A 170 4.42 -9.49 5.49
CA HIS A 170 3.94 -10.29 6.61
C HIS A 170 4.98 -11.27 7.17
N GLY A 171 6.15 -11.41 6.53
CA GLY A 171 7.21 -12.28 7.01
C GLY A 171 6.86 -13.76 6.94
N ALA A 172 5.90 -14.14 6.09
CA ALA A 172 5.48 -15.53 5.97
C ALA A 172 6.63 -16.43 5.48
N SER A 173 6.62 -17.68 5.90
CA SER A 173 7.44 -18.72 5.26
C SER A 173 6.81 -19.17 3.92
N HIS A 174 7.57 -19.91 3.10
CA HIS A 174 7.00 -20.52 1.89
C HIS A 174 5.91 -21.51 2.26
N GLU A 175 6.14 -22.31 3.31
CA GLU A 175 5.19 -23.27 3.83
C GLU A 175 3.88 -22.61 4.28
N ASP A 176 3.93 -21.47 5.00
CA ASP A 176 2.72 -20.71 5.37
C ASP A 176 1.89 -20.32 4.14
N VAL A 177 2.56 -19.85 3.08
CA VAL A 177 1.90 -19.44 1.83
C VAL A 177 1.25 -20.64 1.15
N LEU A 178 1.96 -21.79 1.08
CA LEU A 178 1.41 -23.01 0.53
C LEU A 178 0.20 -23.53 1.32
N VAL A 179 0.23 -23.45 2.66
CA VAL A 179 -0.89 -23.85 3.51
C VAL A 179 -2.10 -22.95 3.28
N GLY A 180 -1.90 -21.63 3.24
CA GLY A 180 -2.99 -20.69 2.94
C GLY A 180 -3.66 -21.00 1.60
N HIS A 181 -2.85 -21.17 0.56
CA HIS A 181 -3.36 -21.49 -0.78
C HIS A 181 -4.07 -22.84 -0.85
N ALA A 182 -3.54 -23.88 -0.20
CA ALA A 182 -4.14 -25.21 -0.19
C ALA A 182 -5.51 -25.28 0.51
N ASN A 183 -5.89 -24.25 1.25
CA ASN A 183 -7.18 -24.11 1.90
C ASN A 183 -8.04 -23.00 1.24
N ASP A 184 -7.73 -22.61 0.00
CA ASP A 184 -8.45 -21.57 -0.75
C ASP A 184 -8.51 -20.20 -0.04
N ILE A 185 -7.50 -19.91 0.81
CA ILE A 185 -7.36 -18.63 1.50
C ILE A 185 -6.38 -17.73 0.73
N ASP A 186 -6.71 -16.44 0.59
CA ASP A 186 -5.74 -15.45 0.08
C ASP A 186 -4.46 -15.48 0.93
N VAL A 187 -3.34 -15.77 0.28
CA VAL A 187 -2.06 -16.04 0.96
C VAL A 187 -1.52 -14.83 1.72
N ALA A 188 -1.85 -13.61 1.29
CA ALA A 188 -1.46 -12.39 1.97
C ALA A 188 -2.31 -12.16 3.23
N HIS A 189 -3.63 -12.41 3.16
CA HIS A 189 -4.52 -12.37 4.32
C HIS A 189 -4.15 -13.44 5.36
N TYR A 190 -3.87 -14.68 4.89
CA TYR A 190 -3.41 -15.76 5.76
C TYR A 190 -2.13 -15.36 6.51
N ALA A 191 -1.12 -14.88 5.77
CA ALA A 191 0.13 -14.39 6.34
C ALA A 191 -0.07 -13.22 7.32
N ALA A 192 -0.99 -12.30 7.01
CA ALA A 192 -1.32 -11.18 7.88
C ALA A 192 -1.89 -11.64 9.23
N ALA A 193 -2.84 -12.59 9.22
CA ALA A 193 -3.40 -13.17 10.44
C ALA A 193 -2.33 -13.90 11.26
N ARG A 194 -1.43 -14.64 10.61
CA ARG A 194 -0.29 -15.30 11.26
C ARG A 194 0.67 -14.30 11.92
N LYS A 195 1.00 -13.20 11.22
CA LYS A 195 1.81 -12.11 11.77
C LYS A 195 1.15 -11.41 12.95
N ALA A 196 -0.19 -11.35 12.97
CA ALA A 196 -0.97 -10.86 14.10
C ALA A 196 -1.05 -11.85 15.28
N GLY A 197 -0.35 -12.99 15.20
CA GLY A 197 -0.26 -13.97 16.28
C GLY A 197 -1.36 -15.04 16.25
N ALA A 198 -2.13 -15.16 15.17
CA ALA A 198 -3.08 -16.26 15.02
C ALA A 198 -2.35 -17.58 14.76
N THR A 199 -2.86 -18.68 15.31
CA THR A 199 -2.39 -20.05 15.00
C THR A 199 -2.92 -20.52 13.65
N HIS A 200 -2.32 -21.57 13.06
CA HIS A 200 -2.87 -22.20 11.86
C HIS A 200 -4.31 -22.68 12.10
N ALA A 201 -4.54 -23.34 13.24
CA ALA A 201 -5.86 -23.85 13.60
C ALA A 201 -6.90 -22.72 13.67
N GLU A 202 -6.57 -21.61 14.33
CA GLU A 202 -7.47 -20.45 14.42
C GLU A 202 -7.80 -19.87 13.04
N VAL A 203 -6.81 -19.73 12.14
CA VAL A 203 -7.05 -19.18 10.79
C VAL A 203 -7.93 -20.11 9.95
N LEU A 204 -7.74 -21.42 10.06
CA LEU A 204 -8.56 -22.41 9.35
C LEU A 204 -9.98 -22.48 9.92
N GLU A 205 -10.13 -22.35 11.25
CA GLU A 205 -11.43 -22.31 11.91
C GLU A 205 -12.24 -21.08 11.48
N VAL A 206 -11.67 -19.87 11.52
CA VAL A 206 -12.41 -18.67 11.06
C VAL A 206 -12.77 -18.76 9.58
N HIS A 207 -11.91 -19.35 8.74
CA HIS A 207 -12.23 -19.56 7.33
C HIS A 207 -13.39 -20.55 7.15
N ALA A 208 -13.41 -21.65 7.92
CA ALA A 208 -14.46 -22.64 7.89
C ALA A 208 -15.82 -22.08 8.36
N GLU A 209 -15.80 -21.13 9.31
CA GLU A 209 -16.99 -20.37 9.73
C GLU A 209 -17.41 -19.31 8.71
N GLY A 210 -16.70 -19.17 7.58
CA GLY A 210 -17.04 -18.20 6.53
C GLY A 210 -16.61 -16.76 6.84
N ILE A 211 -15.77 -16.56 7.86
CA ILE A 211 -15.22 -15.26 8.21
C ILE A 211 -14.08 -14.90 7.25
N VAL A 212 -14.08 -13.66 6.76
CA VAL A 212 -13.00 -13.13 5.92
C VAL A 212 -11.69 -13.09 6.73
N VAL A 213 -10.72 -13.93 6.36
CA VAL A 213 -9.43 -14.05 7.07
C VAL A 213 -8.67 -12.72 7.16
N GLY A 214 -8.83 -11.85 6.16
CA GLY A 214 -8.26 -10.49 6.19
C GLY A 214 -8.76 -9.67 7.38
N SER A 215 -10.08 -9.55 7.53
CA SER A 215 -10.73 -8.86 8.65
C SER A 215 -10.38 -9.50 10.00
N TYR A 216 -10.29 -10.84 10.06
CA TYR A 216 -9.80 -11.53 11.26
C TYR A 216 -8.36 -11.14 11.62
N GLY A 217 -7.47 -11.11 10.62
CA GLY A 217 -6.08 -10.70 10.82
C GLY A 217 -5.94 -9.26 11.31
N GLU A 218 -6.75 -8.35 10.78
CA GLU A 218 -6.83 -6.95 11.24
C GLU A 218 -7.30 -6.87 12.70
N ALA A 219 -8.39 -7.56 13.05
CA ALA A 219 -8.89 -7.65 14.43
C ALA A 219 -7.84 -8.15 15.43
N ARG A 220 -7.05 -9.15 15.03
CA ARG A 220 -5.95 -9.70 15.84
C ARG A 220 -4.77 -8.74 15.96
N SER A 221 -4.55 -7.88 14.97
CA SER A 221 -3.39 -6.98 14.90
C SER A 221 -3.52 -5.73 15.79
N HIS A 222 -4.70 -5.49 16.36
CA HIS A 222 -5.00 -4.29 17.11
C HIS A 222 -4.19 -4.23 18.43
N ARG A 223 -3.23 -3.30 18.50
CA ARG A 223 -2.23 -3.25 19.58
C ARG A 223 -2.78 -2.79 20.92
N ILE A 224 -3.72 -1.85 20.91
CA ILE A 224 -4.24 -1.21 22.13
C ILE A 224 -5.27 -2.12 22.81
N TRP A 225 -6.12 -2.73 22.00
CA TRP A 225 -7.21 -3.59 22.43
C TRP A 225 -7.18 -4.89 21.62
N PRO A 226 -6.35 -5.88 22.02
CA PRO A 226 -6.27 -7.15 21.31
C PRO A 226 -7.62 -7.85 21.35
N ILE A 227 -8.15 -8.21 20.18
CA ILE A 227 -9.38 -8.98 20.08
C ILE A 227 -9.02 -10.46 20.14
N SER A 228 -9.63 -11.21 21.06
CA SER A 228 -9.41 -12.65 21.17
C SER A 228 -10.10 -13.41 20.02
N HIS A 229 -9.57 -14.59 19.69
CA HIS A 229 -10.20 -15.47 18.70
C HIS A 229 -11.64 -15.82 19.09
N ALA A 230 -11.89 -16.11 20.37
CA ALA A 230 -13.22 -16.41 20.89
C ALA A 230 -14.21 -15.24 20.72
N GLU A 231 -13.78 -14.00 20.97
CA GLU A 231 -14.64 -12.82 20.77
C GLU A 231 -15.04 -12.64 19.30
N VAL A 232 -14.15 -12.93 18.35
CA VAL A 232 -14.48 -12.86 16.91
C VAL A 232 -15.53 -13.91 16.54
N LEU A 233 -15.33 -15.16 16.98
CA LEU A 233 -16.29 -16.23 16.71
C LEU A 233 -17.66 -15.94 17.35
N GLU A 234 -17.68 -15.42 18.57
CA GLU A 234 -18.94 -15.05 19.24
C GLU A 234 -19.65 -13.92 18.51
N ALA A 235 -18.94 -12.85 18.12
CA ALA A 235 -19.53 -11.76 17.36
C ALA A 235 -20.10 -12.25 16.02
N HIS A 236 -19.34 -13.06 15.29
CA HIS A 236 -19.79 -13.64 14.02
C HIS A 236 -21.02 -14.54 14.20
N ALA A 237 -21.05 -15.40 15.22
CA ALA A 237 -22.19 -16.26 15.54
C ALA A 237 -23.47 -15.48 15.90
N LYS A 238 -23.33 -14.20 16.29
CA LYS A 238 -24.44 -13.27 16.49
C LYS A 238 -24.87 -12.54 15.21
N GLY A 239 -24.19 -12.78 14.09
CA GLY A 239 -24.46 -12.12 12.82
C GLY A 239 -23.82 -10.73 12.71
N ILE A 240 -22.83 -10.42 13.54
CA ILE A 240 -22.10 -9.15 13.50
C ILE A 240 -20.95 -9.28 12.49
N ASP A 241 -20.81 -8.29 11.60
CA ASP A 241 -19.65 -8.20 10.71
C ASP A 241 -18.35 -8.01 11.51
N VAL A 242 -17.32 -8.79 11.19
CA VAL A 242 -16.06 -8.78 11.95
C VAL A 242 -15.29 -7.47 11.78
N GLY A 243 -15.41 -6.81 10.62
CA GLY A 243 -14.82 -5.50 10.37
C GLY A 243 -15.48 -4.40 11.21
N ASP A 244 -16.82 -4.36 11.22
CA ASP A 244 -17.55 -3.39 12.06
C ASP A 244 -17.32 -3.65 13.56
N TYR A 245 -17.25 -4.92 13.97
CA TYR A 245 -16.88 -5.30 15.33
C TYR A 245 -15.47 -4.81 15.70
N GLU A 246 -14.48 -5.04 14.84
CA GLU A 246 -13.11 -4.57 15.00
C GLU A 246 -13.05 -3.04 15.14
N ALA A 247 -13.72 -2.32 14.25
CA ALA A 247 -13.77 -0.86 14.27
C ALA A 247 -14.38 -0.34 15.58
N ALA A 248 -15.49 -0.93 16.04
CA ALA A 248 -16.11 -0.56 17.32
C ALA A 248 -15.14 -0.75 18.50
N ARG A 249 -14.40 -1.87 18.52
CA ARG A 249 -13.37 -2.14 19.54
C ARG A 249 -12.19 -1.19 19.44
N ALA A 250 -11.77 -0.80 18.23
CA ALA A 250 -10.70 0.16 18.00
C ALA A 250 -11.04 1.55 18.60
N TYR A 251 -12.32 1.93 18.56
CA TYR A 251 -12.85 3.15 19.19
C TYR A 251 -13.31 2.93 20.65
N GLY A 252 -12.76 1.93 21.32
CA GLY A 252 -12.88 1.74 22.76
C GLY A 252 -14.22 1.22 23.24
N ALA A 253 -15.06 0.64 22.37
CA ALA A 253 -16.14 -0.21 22.84
C ALA A 253 -15.58 -1.50 23.44
N THR A 254 -16.27 -2.04 24.43
CA THR A 254 -16.01 -3.38 24.99
C THR A 254 -16.80 -4.43 24.20
N HIS A 255 -16.41 -5.71 24.33
CA HIS A 255 -17.15 -6.82 23.71
C HIS A 255 -18.64 -6.78 24.08
N ALA A 256 -18.91 -6.64 25.39
CA ALA A 256 -20.26 -6.62 25.92
C ALA A 256 -21.09 -5.45 25.37
N GLU A 257 -20.50 -4.26 25.23
CA GLU A 257 -21.21 -3.10 24.67
C GLU A 257 -21.58 -3.30 23.19
N VAL A 258 -20.70 -3.92 22.39
CA VAL A 258 -21.01 -4.20 20.97
C VAL A 258 -22.13 -5.24 20.86
N LEU A 259 -22.07 -6.33 21.63
CA LEU A 259 -23.13 -7.34 21.66
C LEU A 259 -24.46 -6.77 22.15
N ASP A 260 -24.43 -5.90 23.16
CA ASP A 260 -25.62 -5.25 23.71
C ASP A 260 -26.26 -4.29 22.72
N ALA A 261 -25.46 -3.48 22.00
CA ALA A 261 -25.96 -2.59 20.95
C ALA A 261 -26.63 -3.39 19.82
N HIS A 262 -25.97 -4.44 19.34
CA HIS A 262 -26.53 -5.33 18.32
C HIS A 262 -27.83 -6.00 18.78
N ALA A 263 -27.87 -6.50 20.02
CA ALA A 263 -29.07 -7.12 20.60
C ALA A 263 -30.26 -6.14 20.73
N LYS A 264 -29.99 -4.84 20.79
CA LYS A 264 -31.00 -3.77 20.79
C LYS A 264 -31.39 -3.30 19.38
N GLY A 265 -30.89 -3.96 18.33
CA GLY A 265 -31.21 -3.65 16.95
C GLY A 265 -30.38 -2.50 16.36
N VAL A 266 -29.30 -2.09 17.03
CA VAL A 266 -28.38 -1.11 16.47
C VAL A 266 -27.48 -1.80 15.45
N ASP A 267 -27.41 -1.26 14.24
CA ASP A 267 -26.42 -1.69 13.24
C ASP A 267 -24.99 -1.45 13.76
N THR A 268 -24.10 -2.43 13.61
CA THR A 268 -22.75 -2.33 14.21
C THR A 268 -21.86 -1.32 13.47
N GLY A 269 -22.12 -1.12 12.16
CA GLY A 269 -21.55 -0.05 11.33
C GLY A 269 -21.88 1.34 11.88
N ASP A 270 -23.16 1.58 12.12
CA ASP A 270 -23.63 2.83 12.73
C ASP A 270 -23.10 3.00 14.17
N TYR A 271 -23.06 1.91 14.94
CA TYR A 271 -22.54 1.92 16.31
C TYR A 271 -21.07 2.31 16.36
N TRP A 272 -20.20 1.73 15.52
CA TRP A 272 -18.80 2.15 15.51
C TRP A 272 -18.67 3.60 15.03
N THR A 273 -19.50 4.04 14.08
CA THR A 273 -19.50 5.42 13.57
C THR A 273 -19.76 6.42 14.70
N THR A 274 -20.76 6.18 15.56
CA THR A 274 -21.01 7.06 16.72
C THR A 274 -19.86 7.03 17.73
N ARG A 275 -19.29 5.84 18.01
CA ARG A 275 -18.14 5.67 18.91
C ARG A 275 -16.90 6.41 18.41
N SER A 276 -16.63 6.37 17.11
CA SER A 276 -15.52 7.10 16.46
C SER A 276 -15.63 8.62 16.62
N ARG A 277 -16.84 9.10 16.89
CA ARG A 277 -17.21 10.49 17.13
C ARG A 277 -17.42 10.82 18.61
N PHE A 278 -16.81 10.01 19.48
CA PHE A 278 -16.77 10.16 20.94
C PHE A 278 -18.12 10.03 21.65
N ALA A 279 -19.16 9.53 20.97
CA ALA A 279 -20.42 9.24 21.64
C ALA A 279 -20.21 8.08 22.64
N THR A 280 -20.83 8.16 23.82
CA THR A 280 -20.83 7.03 24.76
C THR A 280 -21.72 5.89 24.26
N HIS A 281 -21.54 4.68 24.79
CA HIS A 281 -22.46 3.56 24.53
C HIS A 281 -23.90 3.94 24.91
N ALA A 282 -24.10 4.55 26.08
CA ALA A 282 -25.41 5.02 26.54
C ALA A 282 -26.02 6.09 25.62
N GLU A 283 -25.24 7.08 25.20
CA GLU A 283 -25.68 8.12 24.26
C GLU A 283 -26.11 7.52 22.91
N THR A 284 -25.40 6.49 22.41
CA THR A 284 -25.74 5.83 21.15
C THR A 284 -27.07 5.07 21.25
N LEU A 285 -27.26 4.33 22.35
CA LEU A 285 -28.51 3.61 22.59
C LEU A 285 -29.69 4.57 22.77
N ASP A 286 -29.48 5.70 23.44
CA ASP A 286 -30.52 6.70 23.63
C ASP A 286 -30.94 7.33 22.30
N ALA A 287 -29.99 7.74 21.46
CA ALA A 287 -30.28 8.24 20.12
C ALA A 287 -31.05 7.22 19.27
N HIS A 288 -30.61 5.95 19.28
CA HIS A 288 -31.32 4.88 18.57
C HIS A 288 -32.75 4.67 19.09
N ALA A 289 -32.94 4.64 20.41
CA ALA A 289 -34.26 4.47 21.02
C ALA A 289 -35.23 5.61 20.68
N GLN A 290 -34.70 6.82 20.42
CA GLN A 290 -35.47 7.97 19.95
C GLN A 290 -35.72 7.96 18.43
N GLY A 291 -35.28 6.92 17.71
CA GLY A 291 -35.46 6.78 16.27
C GLY A 291 -34.60 7.74 15.44
N VAL A 292 -33.53 8.28 16.04
CA VAL A 292 -32.59 9.16 15.35
C VAL A 292 -31.66 8.34 14.45
N ASN A 293 -31.39 8.85 13.24
CA ASN A 293 -30.34 8.31 12.38
C ASN A 293 -28.97 8.51 13.04
N LEU A 294 -28.27 7.40 13.32
CA LEU A 294 -27.02 7.42 14.08
C LEU A 294 -25.85 8.05 13.31
N TYR A 295 -25.85 7.98 11.98
CA TYR A 295 -24.85 8.65 11.15
C TYR A 295 -24.95 10.17 11.28
N ASP A 296 -26.17 10.71 11.14
CA ASP A 296 -26.42 12.15 11.30
C ASP A 296 -26.08 12.61 12.73
N TYR A 297 -26.52 11.85 13.73
CA TYR A 297 -26.20 12.10 15.13
C TYR A 297 -24.68 12.15 15.38
N ALA A 298 -23.92 11.16 14.89
CA ALA A 298 -22.47 11.10 15.04
C ALA A 298 -21.77 12.33 14.42
N HIS A 299 -22.27 12.82 13.28
CA HIS A 299 -21.74 13.99 12.61
C HIS A 299 -22.02 15.29 13.35
N VAL A 300 -23.24 15.48 13.87
CA VAL A 300 -23.56 16.63 14.71
C VAL A 300 -22.77 16.59 16.02
N ARG A 301 -22.65 15.42 16.66
CA ARG A 301 -21.97 15.23 17.94
C ARG A 301 -20.49 15.63 17.91
N HIS A 302 -19.79 15.40 16.80
CA HIS A 302 -18.35 15.63 16.68
C HIS A 302 -17.94 17.05 16.26
N TYR A 303 -18.83 17.79 15.59
CA TYR A 303 -18.43 19.02 14.90
C TYR A 303 -17.94 20.12 15.86
N GLU A 304 -16.84 20.79 15.50
CA GLU A 304 -16.24 21.96 16.18
C GLU A 304 -16.12 21.85 17.72
N GLY A 305 -15.55 20.75 18.22
CA GLY A 305 -15.20 20.62 19.64
C GLY A 305 -16.19 19.84 20.49
N SER A 306 -17.01 19.00 19.84
CA SER A 306 -17.96 18.08 20.45
C SER A 306 -19.19 18.76 21.08
N ARG A 307 -20.32 18.73 20.36
CA ARG A 307 -21.64 19.12 20.91
C ARG A 307 -22.05 18.20 22.05
N THR A 308 -22.87 18.66 22.97
CA THR A 308 -23.41 17.75 23.98
C THR A 308 -24.34 16.72 23.31
N HIS A 309 -24.61 15.63 24.01
CA HIS A 309 -25.58 14.63 23.56
C HIS A 309 -26.96 15.26 23.30
N GLU A 310 -27.40 16.12 24.21
CA GLU A 310 -28.70 16.80 24.15
C GLU A 310 -28.79 17.75 22.97
N GLU A 311 -27.74 18.54 22.71
CA GLU A 311 -27.65 19.42 21.54
C GLU A 311 -27.70 18.61 20.23
N ALA A 312 -26.98 17.49 20.16
CA ALA A 312 -26.97 16.65 18.96
C ALA A 312 -28.33 15.99 18.70
N LEU A 313 -28.99 15.50 19.75
CA LEU A 313 -30.36 14.98 19.67
C LEU A 313 -31.35 16.05 19.23
N GLU A 314 -31.27 17.27 19.78
CA GLU A 314 -32.17 18.37 19.42
C GLU A 314 -32.15 18.62 17.91
N VAL A 315 -30.96 18.71 17.31
CA VAL A 315 -30.79 18.92 15.87
C VAL A 315 -31.43 17.79 15.07
N CYS A 316 -31.15 16.54 15.44
CA CYS A 316 -31.66 15.38 14.71
C CYS A 316 -33.18 15.23 14.83
N LEU A 317 -33.75 15.43 16.03
CA LEU A 317 -35.19 15.33 16.28
C LEU A 317 -35.99 16.45 15.60
N LYS A 318 -35.36 17.59 15.33
CA LYS A 318 -35.92 18.67 14.50
C LYS A 318 -35.84 18.38 13.01
N GLY A 319 -35.28 17.24 12.61
CA GLY A 319 -35.12 16.85 11.20
C GLY A 319 -34.11 17.71 10.44
N ILE A 320 -33.17 18.36 11.13
CA ILE A 320 -32.15 19.19 10.49
C ILE A 320 -31.01 18.27 10.01
N PRO A 321 -30.74 18.18 8.68
CA PRO A 321 -29.66 17.35 8.18
C PRO A 321 -28.30 17.80 8.73
N TRP A 322 -27.44 16.86 9.13
CA TRP A 322 -26.16 17.17 9.77
C TRP A 322 -25.30 18.14 8.94
N TRP A 323 -25.29 18.01 7.62
CA TRP A 323 -24.46 18.84 6.73
C TRP A 323 -24.94 20.29 6.66
N LYS A 324 -26.25 20.56 6.81
CA LYS A 324 -26.79 21.92 6.92
C LYS A 324 -26.38 22.52 8.25
N TYR A 325 -26.52 21.74 9.33
CA TYR A 325 -26.13 22.17 10.67
C TYR A 325 -24.66 22.55 10.74
N THR A 326 -23.76 21.66 10.32
CA THR A 326 -22.30 21.90 10.37
C THR A 326 -21.88 23.08 9.49
N ARG A 327 -22.45 23.21 8.29
CA ARG A 327 -22.23 24.36 7.41
C ARG A 327 -22.65 25.68 8.07
N GLU A 328 -23.80 25.71 8.73
CA GLU A 328 -24.30 26.92 9.38
C GLU A 328 -23.51 27.28 10.63
N VAL A 329 -23.09 26.29 11.43
CA VAL A 329 -22.15 26.49 12.54
C VAL A 329 -20.88 27.19 12.04
N SER A 330 -20.25 26.70 10.97
CA SER A 330 -19.05 27.35 10.45
C SER A 330 -19.29 28.71 9.82
N ARG A 331 -20.45 28.92 9.18
CA ARG A 331 -20.83 30.24 8.67
C ARG A 331 -21.01 31.25 9.81
N ARG A 332 -21.45 30.76 10.97
CA ARG A 332 -21.70 31.54 12.18
C ARG A 332 -20.79 31.11 13.32
N PHE A 333 -19.48 31.11 13.10
CA PHE A 333 -18.49 30.58 14.05
C PHE A 333 -18.61 31.08 15.51
N ASN A 334 -19.22 32.24 15.76
CA ASN A 334 -19.45 32.78 17.11
C ASN A 334 -20.89 32.65 17.62
N ALA A 335 -21.80 32.05 16.85
CA ALA A 335 -23.17 31.83 17.28
C ALA A 335 -23.26 30.63 18.22
N SER A 336 -24.12 30.77 19.22
CA SER A 336 -24.52 29.67 20.09
C SER A 336 -25.27 28.58 19.32
N HIS A 337 -25.35 27.38 19.90
CA HIS A 337 -26.13 26.28 19.35
C HIS A 337 -27.58 26.69 19.05
N THR A 338 -28.24 27.34 20.01
CA THR A 338 -29.62 27.82 19.89
C THR A 338 -29.79 28.79 18.72
N GLU A 339 -28.89 29.77 18.57
CA GLU A 339 -28.95 30.74 17.47
C GLU A 339 -28.80 30.07 16.08
N VAL A 340 -27.98 29.01 15.99
CA VAL A 340 -27.83 28.23 14.75
C VAL A 340 -29.09 27.44 14.44
N VAL A 341 -29.66 26.74 15.43
CA VAL A 341 -30.89 25.95 15.26
C VAL A 341 -32.08 26.83 14.89
N GLU A 342 -32.26 27.96 15.60
CA GLU A 342 -33.33 28.92 15.29
C GLU A 342 -33.19 29.50 13.88
N ALA A 343 -31.96 29.84 13.47
CA ALA A 343 -31.70 30.33 12.12
C ALA A 343 -32.06 29.30 11.04
N LEU A 344 -31.72 28.02 11.25
CA LEU A 344 -32.02 26.95 10.31
C LEU A 344 -33.52 26.69 10.19
N LEU A 345 -34.23 26.68 11.31
CA LEU A 345 -35.69 26.53 11.34
C LEU A 345 -36.39 27.74 10.71
N ALA A 346 -35.89 28.95 10.92
CA ALA A 346 -36.44 30.16 10.29
C ALA A 346 -36.20 30.20 8.77
N SER A 347 -35.12 29.57 8.29
CA SER A 347 -34.85 29.42 6.86
C SER A 347 -35.61 28.27 6.18
N ALA A 348 -36.42 27.50 6.93
CA ALA A 348 -37.05 26.29 6.41
C ALA A 348 -38.22 26.54 5.43
N ASP A 349 -38.56 27.81 5.16
CA ASP A 349 -39.63 28.22 4.23
C ASP A 349 -39.19 28.22 2.74
N GLU A 350 -37.95 27.86 2.40
CA GLU A 350 -37.53 27.65 1.00
C GLU A 350 -37.35 26.14 0.72
N GLU A 351 -37.99 25.67 -0.35
CA GLU A 351 -38.15 24.29 -0.87
C GLU A 351 -36.85 23.45 -1.07
N ASP A 352 -35.74 23.76 -0.40
CA ASP A 352 -34.39 23.22 -0.66
C ASP A 352 -33.99 22.04 0.27
N PHE A 353 -34.92 21.20 0.74
CA PHE A 353 -34.58 20.02 1.56
C PHE A 353 -34.49 18.69 0.80
N GLU A 354 -34.83 18.68 -0.49
CA GLU A 354 -34.73 17.51 -1.37
C GLU A 354 -33.80 17.83 -2.55
N ASP A 355 -32.49 17.65 -2.38
CA ASP A 355 -31.53 17.50 -3.49
C ASP A 355 -30.39 16.55 -3.08
#